data_AF-A0A3F2V566-F1
#
_entry.id   AF-A0A3F2V566-F1
#
_cell.length_a   1.000
_cell.length_b   1.000
_cell.length_c   1.000
_cell.angle_alpha   90.00
_cell.angle_beta   90.00
_cell.angle_gamma   90.00
#
_symmetry.space_group_name_H-M   'P 1'
#
loop_
_entity.id
_entity.type
_entity.pdbx_description
1 polymer ?
#
loop_
_entity_poly.entity_id
_entity_poly.type
_entity_poly.pdbx_seq_one_letter_code
_entity_poly.pdbx_strand_id
1 'polypeptide(L)'
;MKLARSQEERAYLQELPKRRTQDYAEHRVLISSSSTFDLRRVIYTVPSRFIGERLYVQLYDERLELFHGHEKILELPRVYGTKTQRGRCVDYRHVIDSLVRKPQVFRHSPLRDDLLSSPDYHRIWQHVDDTLPSELQCRQRFGVEATVIPLITSKQHNLSDYDQLLEQEVQHG
;
A
#
# COMPACT_ATOMS: atom_id res chain seq x y z
N MET A 1 15.57 36.60 15.03
CA MET A 1 16.30 37.45 14.07
C MET A 1 15.69 37.50 12.65
N LYS A 2 14.41 37.13 12.43
CA LYS A 2 13.73 37.22 11.10
C LYS A 2 12.70 38.34 10.97
N LEU A 3 12.27 38.95 12.09
CA LEU A 3 11.17 39.93 12.11
C LEU A 3 11.59 41.35 11.71
N ALA A 4 12.83 41.76 12.00
CA ALA A 4 13.32 43.11 11.74
C ALA A 4 13.38 43.44 10.24
N ARG A 5 13.81 42.46 9.43
CA ARG A 5 14.00 42.64 7.97
C ARG A 5 12.70 42.86 7.20
N SER A 6 11.61 42.22 7.64
CA SER A 6 10.30 42.33 6.99
C SER A 6 9.62 43.69 7.20
N GLN A 7 10.01 44.44 8.24
CA GLN A 7 9.46 45.77 8.51
C GLN A 7 10.07 46.86 7.63
N GLU A 8 11.36 46.77 7.31
CA GLU A 8 12.03 47.69 6.37
C GLU A 8 11.54 47.50 4.93
N GLU A 9 11.25 46.26 4.52
CA GLU A 9 10.80 45.94 3.17
C GLU A 9 9.35 46.39 2.88
N ARG A 10 8.54 46.68 3.92
CA ARG A 10 7.15 47.12 3.79
C ARG A 10 6.98 48.47 3.09
N ALA A 11 7.95 49.38 3.22
CA ALA A 11 7.88 50.71 2.61
C ALA A 11 8.00 50.68 1.08
N TYR A 12 8.47 49.57 0.51
CA TYR A 12 8.68 49.38 -0.92
C TYR A 12 7.65 48.45 -1.58
N LEU A 13 6.68 47.93 -0.80
CA LEU A 13 5.65 47.03 -1.34
C LEU A 13 4.62 47.83 -2.14
N GLN A 14 4.42 47.44 -3.40
CA GLN A 14 3.36 47.97 -4.24
C GLN A 14 1.99 47.37 -3.87
N GLU A 15 0.92 48.04 -4.28
CA GLU A 15 -0.45 47.55 -4.09
C GLU A 15 -0.63 46.15 -4.69
N LEU A 16 -1.33 45.28 -3.95
CA LEU A 16 -1.64 43.93 -4.40
C LEU A 16 -2.40 44.01 -5.73
N PRO A 17 -1.98 43.24 -6.75
CA PRO A 17 -2.71 43.18 -8.02
C PRO A 17 -4.19 42.89 -7.80
N LYS A 18 -5.07 43.63 -8.47
CA LYS A 18 -6.54 43.48 -8.35
C LYS A 18 -7.04 42.08 -8.74
N ARG A 19 -6.24 41.34 -9.51
CA ARG A 19 -6.53 39.97 -9.93
C ARG A 19 -5.68 39.02 -9.11
N ARG A 20 -6.35 38.02 -8.49
CA ARG A 20 -5.68 36.91 -7.82
C ARG A 20 -4.86 36.14 -8.87
N THR A 21 -3.54 36.29 -8.84
CA THR A 21 -2.64 35.43 -9.62
C THR A 21 -2.80 34.01 -9.09
N GLN A 22 -2.88 33.02 -9.97
CA GLN A 22 -2.83 31.61 -9.56
C GLN A 22 -1.52 31.37 -8.81
N ASP A 23 -1.65 31.15 -7.52
CA ASP A 23 -0.60 30.99 -6.51
C ASP A 23 -0.16 29.51 -6.39
N TYR A 24 -0.48 28.70 -7.40
CA TYR A 24 -0.21 27.27 -7.40
C TYR A 24 0.42 26.79 -8.71
N ALA A 25 1.27 25.78 -8.60
CA ALA A 25 1.81 25.06 -9.77
C ALA A 25 0.97 23.82 -10.06
N GLU A 26 0.54 23.64 -11.30
CA GLU A 26 -0.22 22.46 -11.72
C GLU A 26 0.70 21.32 -12.15
N HIS A 27 0.40 20.12 -11.67
CA HIS A 27 1.12 18.90 -12.01
C HIS A 27 0.14 17.76 -12.28
N ARG A 28 0.40 16.95 -13.31
CA ARG A 28 -0.30 15.68 -13.55
C ARG A 28 0.55 14.53 -13.04
N VAL A 29 0.00 13.71 -12.16
CA VAL A 29 0.70 12.58 -11.55
C VAL A 29 -0.06 11.29 -11.80
N LEU A 30 0.67 10.21 -12.09
CA LEU A 30 0.12 8.87 -12.16
C LEU A 30 0.27 8.19 -10.80
N ILE A 31 -0.81 7.62 -10.28
CA ILE A 31 -0.78 6.90 -9.01
C ILE A 31 -0.27 5.48 -9.25
N SER A 32 0.77 5.10 -8.49
CA SER A 32 1.34 3.76 -8.57
C SER A 32 0.41 2.68 -8.01
N SER A 33 0.72 1.42 -8.29
CA SER A 33 0.07 0.25 -7.70
C SER A 33 0.18 0.18 -6.17
N SER A 34 1.15 0.88 -5.59
CA SER A 34 1.34 1.02 -4.14
C SER A 34 0.62 2.24 -3.55
N SER A 35 -0.30 2.85 -4.30
CA SER A 35 -1.09 4.01 -3.86
C SER A 35 -0.24 5.24 -3.53
N THR A 36 0.88 5.40 -4.24
CA THR A 36 1.85 6.49 -4.02
C THR A 36 2.16 7.23 -5.31
N PHE A 37 2.59 8.49 -5.21
CA PHE A 37 3.17 9.25 -6.31
C PHE A 37 4.38 10.07 -5.84
N ASP A 38 5.29 10.38 -6.77
CA ASP A 38 6.42 11.28 -6.54
C ASP A 38 6.11 12.66 -7.09
N LEU A 39 6.33 13.69 -6.29
CA LEU A 39 6.25 15.08 -6.71
C LEU A 39 7.41 15.86 -6.08
N ARG A 40 8.24 16.51 -6.91
CA ARG A 40 9.38 17.33 -6.46
C ARG A 40 10.30 16.60 -5.45
N ARG A 41 10.58 15.31 -5.68
CA ARG A 41 11.42 14.43 -4.82
C ARG A 41 10.79 14.10 -3.47
N VAL A 42 9.46 14.20 -3.39
CA VAL A 42 8.69 13.88 -2.21
C VAL A 42 7.67 12.81 -2.57
N ILE A 43 7.62 11.75 -1.78
CA ILE A 43 6.66 10.67 -1.99
C ILE A 43 5.42 10.96 -1.15
N TYR A 44 4.27 10.97 -1.81
CA TYR A 44 2.96 11.15 -1.19
C TYR A 44 2.11 9.89 -1.36
N THR A 45 1.32 9.55 -0.35
CA THR A 45 0.30 8.49 -0.43
C THR A 45 -1.08 9.05 -0.75
N VAL A 46 -1.90 8.26 -1.44
CA VAL A 46 -3.26 8.58 -1.88
C VAL A 46 -4.17 7.37 -1.61
N PRO A 47 -5.47 7.53 -1.35
CA PRO A 47 -6.38 6.39 -1.18
C PRO A 47 -6.29 5.36 -2.32
N SER A 48 -6.32 4.07 -1.96
CA SER A 48 -6.14 2.94 -2.88
C SER A 48 -7.14 2.88 -4.04
N ARG A 49 -8.30 3.52 -3.89
CA ARG A 49 -9.30 3.68 -4.97
C ARG A 49 -8.79 4.40 -6.21
N PHE A 50 -7.72 5.20 -6.10
CA PHE A 50 -7.14 5.96 -7.21
C PHE A 50 -5.92 5.28 -7.83
N ILE A 51 -5.63 4.02 -7.50
CA ILE A 51 -4.51 3.28 -8.09
C ILE A 51 -4.67 3.20 -9.61
N GLY A 52 -3.63 3.57 -10.35
CA GLY A 52 -3.62 3.55 -11.83
C GLY A 52 -4.32 4.75 -12.48
N GLU A 53 -4.92 5.63 -11.69
CA GLU A 53 -5.53 6.86 -12.20
C GLU A 53 -4.53 8.00 -12.32
N ARG A 54 -4.87 8.98 -13.17
CA ARG A 54 -4.11 10.23 -13.33
C ARG A 54 -4.81 11.34 -12.55
N LEU A 55 -4.14 11.85 -11.53
CA LEU A 55 -4.65 12.94 -10.71
C LEU A 55 -3.98 14.27 -11.06
N TYR A 56 -4.73 15.34 -10.87
CA TYR A 56 -4.23 16.71 -10.94
C TYR A 56 -3.81 17.16 -9.55
N VAL A 57 -2.64 17.77 -9.46
CA VAL A 57 -2.11 18.32 -8.21
C VAL A 57 -1.90 19.80 -8.39
N GLN A 58 -2.54 20.59 -7.52
CA GLN A 58 -2.22 22.00 -7.34
C GLN A 58 -1.25 22.11 -6.18
N LEU A 59 -0.01 22.48 -6.47
CA LEU A 59 1.05 22.64 -5.49
C LEU A 59 1.11 24.11 -5.05
N TYR A 60 0.70 24.38 -3.81
CA TYR A 60 0.85 25.67 -3.14
C TYR A 60 2.15 25.72 -2.34
N ASP A 61 2.43 26.84 -1.70
CA ASP A 61 3.64 26.99 -0.88
C ASP A 61 3.65 26.15 0.39
N GLU A 62 2.50 25.92 1.03
CA GLU A 62 2.42 25.17 2.30
C GLU A 62 1.66 23.85 2.19
N ARG A 63 0.88 23.68 1.12
CA ARG A 63 0.00 22.53 0.91
C ARG A 63 -0.03 22.11 -0.54
N LEU A 64 -0.60 20.94 -0.78
CA LEU A 64 -0.96 20.49 -2.11
C LEU A 64 -2.37 19.93 -2.10
N GLU A 65 -3.09 20.17 -3.18
CA GLU A 65 -4.48 19.74 -3.33
C GLU A 65 -4.57 18.80 -4.53
N LEU A 66 -5.13 17.62 -4.30
CA LEU A 66 -5.34 16.60 -5.32
C LEU A 66 -6.76 16.67 -5.86
N PHE A 67 -6.88 16.60 -7.19
CA PHE A 67 -8.14 16.62 -7.91
C PHE A 67 -8.25 15.44 -8.87
N HIS A 68 -9.45 14.86 -8.93
CA HIS A 68 -9.85 13.95 -10.00
C HIS A 68 -10.93 14.63 -10.83
N GLY A 69 -10.58 14.98 -12.07
CA GLY A 69 -11.41 15.85 -12.89
C GLY A 69 -11.60 17.21 -12.22
N HIS A 70 -12.82 17.47 -11.74
CA HIS A 70 -13.20 18.71 -11.06
C HIS A 70 -13.39 18.56 -9.54
N GLU A 71 -13.31 17.34 -9.01
CA GLU A 71 -13.53 17.06 -7.59
C GLU A 71 -12.21 17.08 -6.82
N LYS A 72 -12.17 17.84 -5.71
CA LYS A 72 -11.06 17.81 -4.77
C LYS A 72 -11.15 16.55 -3.92
N ILE A 73 -10.12 15.72 -3.96
CA ILE A 73 -10.07 14.44 -3.25
C ILE A 73 -9.41 14.58 -1.89
N LEU A 74 -8.24 15.24 -1.86
CA LEU A 74 -7.34 15.19 -0.72
C LEU A 74 -6.50 16.46 -0.67
N GLU A 75 -6.22 16.90 0.54
CA GLU A 75 -5.29 17.98 0.84
C GLU A 75 -4.15 17.41 1.68
N LEU A 76 -2.91 17.66 1.27
CA LEU A 76 -1.72 17.17 1.96
C LEU A 76 -0.78 18.33 2.27
N PRO A 77 -0.06 18.30 3.40
CA PRO A 77 0.95 19.30 3.71
C PRO A 77 2.11 19.17 2.71
N ARG A 78 2.67 20.31 2.28
CA ARG A 78 3.86 20.29 1.44
C ARG A 78 5.07 19.95 2.29
N VAL A 79 5.63 18.78 2.06
CA VAL A 79 6.89 18.37 2.68
C VAL A 79 8.04 18.74 1.75
N TYR A 80 9.18 19.11 2.32
CA TYR A 80 10.40 19.38 1.57
C TYR A 80 11.41 18.25 1.84
N GLY A 81 11.86 17.61 0.77
CA GLY A 81 13.01 16.70 0.85
C GLY A 81 14.30 17.48 1.08
N THR A 82 15.24 16.88 1.81
CA THR A 82 16.60 17.40 1.92
C THR A 82 17.42 17.04 0.67
N LYS A 83 18.63 17.60 0.53
CA LYS A 83 19.50 17.26 -0.61
C LYS A 83 19.86 15.77 -0.64
N THR A 84 20.03 15.16 0.53
CA THR A 84 20.48 13.78 0.70
C THR A 84 19.33 12.78 0.75
N GLN A 85 18.16 13.17 1.27
CA GLN A 85 17.02 12.26 1.44
C GLN A 85 15.74 12.79 0.80
N ARG A 86 14.98 11.88 0.17
CA ARG A 86 13.65 12.19 -0.34
C ARG A 86 12.71 12.49 0.83
N GLY A 87 11.92 13.55 0.71
CA GLY A 87 10.85 13.83 1.66
C GLY A 87 9.74 12.79 1.51
N ARG A 88 9.00 12.53 2.58
CA ARG A 88 7.88 11.58 2.56
C ARG A 88 6.73 12.11 3.38
N CYS A 89 5.53 11.95 2.85
CA CYS A 89 4.28 12.27 3.53
C CYS A 89 3.33 11.08 3.30
N VAL A 90 3.26 10.22 4.31
CA VAL A 90 2.66 8.89 4.19
C VAL A 90 1.54 8.78 5.22
N ASP A 91 0.34 8.43 4.77
CA ASP A 91 -0.75 7.99 5.64
C ASP A 91 -0.89 6.47 5.50
N TYR A 92 -0.82 5.77 6.63
CA TYR A 92 -0.93 4.31 6.68
C TYR A 92 -2.27 3.81 6.15
N ARG A 93 -3.36 4.58 6.29
CA ARG A 93 -4.70 4.18 5.83
C ARG A 93 -4.75 3.96 4.32
N HIS A 94 -3.87 4.61 3.57
CA HIS A 94 -3.79 4.47 2.12
C HIS A 94 -3.10 3.19 1.67
N VAL A 95 -2.21 2.64 2.50
CA VAL A 95 -1.33 1.52 2.13
C VAL A 95 -1.63 0.22 2.90
N ILE A 96 -2.37 0.30 4.00
CA ILE A 96 -2.61 -0.83 4.90
C ILE A 96 -3.23 -2.03 4.17
N ASP A 97 -4.22 -1.83 3.31
CA ASP A 97 -4.88 -2.91 2.56
C ASP A 97 -3.90 -3.67 1.65
N SER A 98 -2.99 -2.94 1.00
CA SER A 98 -1.96 -3.51 0.14
C SER A 98 -0.91 -4.27 0.95
N LEU A 99 -0.56 -3.77 2.13
CA LEU A 99 0.41 -4.39 3.02
C LEU A 99 -0.13 -5.66 3.68
N VAL A 100 -1.40 -5.68 4.07
CA VAL A 100 -2.07 -6.88 4.63
C VAL A 100 -2.06 -8.03 3.64
N ARG A 101 -2.31 -7.75 2.35
CA ARG A 101 -2.26 -8.77 1.30
C ARG A 101 -0.84 -9.27 1.00
N LYS A 102 0.18 -8.49 1.34
CA LYS A 102 1.59 -8.77 1.03
C LYS A 102 2.47 -8.45 2.24
N PRO A 103 2.38 -9.24 3.33
CA PRO A 103 3.02 -8.91 4.60
C PRO A 103 4.56 -8.78 4.48
N GLN A 104 5.18 -9.52 3.56
CA GLN A 104 6.63 -9.42 3.30
C GLN A 104 7.05 -8.05 2.74
N VAL A 105 6.16 -7.35 2.03
CA VAL A 105 6.45 -6.01 1.51
C VAL A 105 6.62 -5.02 2.65
N PHE A 106 5.88 -5.18 3.75
CA PHE A 106 6.00 -4.31 4.91
C PHE A 106 7.39 -4.43 5.56
N ARG A 107 7.90 -5.66 5.75
CA ARG A 107 9.20 -5.93 6.39
C ARG A 107 10.35 -5.19 5.73
N HIS A 108 10.34 -5.10 4.40
CA HIS A 108 11.40 -4.49 3.59
C HIS A 108 11.02 -3.12 2.99
N SER A 109 9.87 -2.54 3.39
CA SER A 109 9.39 -1.29 2.79
C SER A 109 10.23 -0.10 3.25
N PRO A 110 10.67 0.78 2.33
CA PRO A 110 11.32 2.02 2.71
C PRO A 110 10.39 3.00 3.43
N LEU A 111 9.07 2.81 3.33
CA LEU A 111 8.05 3.61 4.01
C LEU A 111 7.75 3.11 5.43
N ARG A 112 8.31 1.96 5.84
CA ARG A 112 8.01 1.31 7.12
C ARG A 112 8.22 2.25 8.30
N ASP A 113 9.35 2.96 8.30
CA ASP A 113 9.69 3.83 9.42
C ASP A 113 8.79 5.08 9.47
N ASP A 114 8.34 5.56 8.31
CA ASP A 114 7.37 6.66 8.20
C ASP A 114 5.96 6.24 8.64
N LEU A 115 5.60 4.96 8.43
CA LEU A 115 4.33 4.37 8.86
C LEU A 115 4.29 4.11 10.37
N LEU A 116 5.43 3.76 10.96
CA LEU A 116 5.60 3.51 12.38
C LEU A 116 6.15 4.74 13.08
N SER A 117 5.44 5.86 13.03
CA SER A 117 5.95 7.16 13.50
C SER A 117 6.33 7.24 14.99
N SER A 118 5.93 6.28 15.82
CA SER A 118 6.29 6.24 17.25
C SER A 118 7.53 5.37 17.52
N PRO A 119 8.45 5.84 18.39
CA PRO A 119 9.55 5.01 18.92
C PRO A 119 9.11 3.67 19.49
N ASP A 120 7.95 3.62 20.14
CA ASP A 120 7.41 2.39 20.73
C ASP A 120 7.05 1.37 19.64
N TYR A 121 6.46 1.85 18.53
CA TYR A 121 6.15 0.99 17.39
C TYR A 121 7.41 0.44 16.72
N HIS A 122 8.49 1.22 16.66
CA HIS A 122 9.77 0.71 16.17
C HIS A 122 10.33 -0.40 17.06
N ARG A 123 10.24 -0.28 18.38
CA ARG A 123 10.69 -1.31 19.34
C ARG A 123 9.85 -2.59 19.23
N ILE A 124 8.53 -2.44 19.17
CA ILE A 124 7.60 -3.57 18.97
C ILE A 124 7.94 -4.26 17.66
N TRP A 125 8.14 -3.49 16.58
CA TRP A 125 8.51 -4.05 15.28
C TRP A 125 9.84 -4.82 15.34
N GLN A 126 10.88 -4.26 15.94
CA GLN A 126 12.17 -4.95 16.11
C GLN A 126 12.00 -6.28 16.86
N HIS A 127 11.28 -6.26 17.99
CA HIS A 127 11.02 -7.48 18.76
C HIS A 127 10.26 -8.54 17.93
N VAL A 128 9.28 -8.11 17.14
CA VAL A 128 8.50 -8.99 16.25
C VAL A 128 9.36 -9.53 15.11
N ASP A 129 10.22 -8.70 14.51
CA ASP A 129 11.11 -9.07 13.40
C ASP A 129 12.16 -10.11 13.82
N ASP A 130 12.65 -10.00 15.07
CA ASP A 130 13.63 -10.91 15.67
C ASP A 130 13.02 -12.24 16.14
N THR A 131 11.76 -12.22 16.63
CA THR A 131 11.11 -13.40 17.21
C THR A 131 10.35 -14.25 16.19
N LEU A 132 9.82 -13.64 15.13
CA LEU A 132 9.03 -14.37 14.14
C LEU A 132 9.92 -15.08 13.11
N PRO A 133 9.60 -16.34 12.77
CA PRO A 133 10.31 -17.07 11.73
C PRO A 133 10.19 -16.38 10.37
N SER A 134 11.25 -16.51 9.56
CA SER A 134 11.26 -15.98 8.19
C SER A 134 10.18 -16.62 7.31
N GLU A 135 9.81 -15.99 6.20
CA GLU A 135 8.86 -16.58 5.24
C GLU A 135 9.30 -17.98 4.79
N LEU A 136 10.60 -18.20 4.64
CA LEU A 136 11.16 -19.49 4.25
C LEU A 136 10.88 -20.55 5.32
N GLN A 137 11.05 -20.20 6.59
CA GLN A 137 10.72 -21.08 7.72
C GLN A 137 9.21 -21.31 7.84
N CYS A 138 8.38 -20.28 7.63
CA CYS A 138 6.92 -20.42 7.59
C CYS A 138 6.46 -21.29 6.42
N ARG A 139 7.03 -21.14 5.23
CA ARG A 139 6.72 -21.95 4.04
C ARG A 139 7.23 -23.37 4.19
N GLN A 140 8.36 -23.61 4.84
CA GLN A 140 8.80 -24.96 5.19
C GLN A 140 7.87 -25.61 6.22
N ARG A 141 7.39 -24.84 7.20
CA ARG A 141 6.57 -25.36 8.31
C ARG A 141 5.08 -25.51 7.96
N PHE A 142 4.55 -24.65 7.11
CA PHE A 142 3.12 -24.54 6.79
C PHE A 142 2.82 -24.53 5.28
N GLY A 143 3.84 -24.59 4.43
CA GLY A 143 3.64 -24.70 3.00
C GLY A 143 2.99 -26.03 2.65
N VAL A 144 2.21 -26.02 1.58
CA VAL A 144 1.63 -27.24 1.03
C VAL A 144 2.79 -28.05 0.45
N GLU A 145 3.33 -29.01 1.20
CA GLU A 145 4.13 -30.08 0.58
C GLU A 145 3.27 -30.67 -0.54
N ALA A 146 3.84 -30.83 -1.73
CA ALA A 146 3.13 -31.26 -2.92
C ALA A 146 2.26 -32.48 -2.57
N THR A 147 0.95 -32.27 -2.40
CA THR A 147 0.02 -33.34 -2.11
C THR A 147 0.06 -34.27 -3.30
N VAL A 148 0.77 -35.39 -3.17
CA VAL A 148 0.72 -36.46 -4.15
C VAL A 148 -0.70 -37.00 -4.06
N ILE A 149 -1.57 -36.55 -4.97
CA ILE A 149 -2.92 -37.10 -5.09
C ILE A 149 -2.73 -38.56 -5.50
N PRO A 150 -3.09 -39.55 -4.66
CA PRO A 150 -2.90 -40.94 -5.01
C PRO A 150 -3.78 -41.25 -6.22
N LEU A 151 -3.21 -41.97 -7.20
CA LEU A 151 -3.97 -42.48 -8.34
C LEU A 151 -4.97 -43.52 -7.80
N ILE A 152 -6.24 -43.14 -7.68
CA ILE A 152 -7.31 -44.07 -7.32
C ILE A 152 -7.63 -44.90 -8.57
N THR A 153 -7.14 -46.13 -8.62
CA THR A 153 -7.59 -47.09 -9.64
C THR A 153 -8.96 -47.63 -9.22
N SER A 154 -10.04 -47.06 -9.75
CA SER A 154 -11.37 -47.66 -9.59
C SER A 154 -11.45 -48.96 -10.39
N LYS A 155 -11.66 -50.09 -9.72
CA LYS A 155 -12.09 -51.30 -10.40
C LYS A 155 -13.57 -51.16 -10.74
N GLN A 156 -13.92 -51.14 -12.01
CA GLN A 156 -15.31 -51.28 -12.43
C GLN A 156 -15.71 -52.74 -12.20
N HIS A 157 -16.73 -52.96 -11.38
CA HIS A 157 -17.41 -54.25 -11.31
C HIS A 157 -18.22 -54.45 -12.58
N ASN A 158 -18.17 -55.66 -13.14
CA ASN A 158 -19.08 -56.04 -14.21
C ASN A 158 -20.44 -56.39 -13.58
N LEU A 159 -21.54 -56.18 -14.29
CA LEU A 159 -22.89 -56.57 -13.82
C LEU A 159 -22.94 -58.07 -13.46
N SER A 160 -22.14 -58.91 -14.12
CA SER A 160 -21.98 -60.33 -13.80
C SER A 160 -21.42 -60.63 -12.40
N ASP A 161 -20.71 -59.68 -11.78
CA ASP A 161 -20.18 -59.85 -10.41
C ASP A 161 -21.32 -59.79 -9.36
N TYR A 162 -22.46 -59.20 -9.71
CA TYR A 162 -23.65 -59.18 -8.86
C TYR A 162 -24.48 -60.46 -8.95
N ASP A 163 -24.42 -61.16 -10.09
CA ASP A 163 -25.10 -62.46 -10.26
C ASP A 163 -24.55 -63.50 -9.28
N GLN A 164 -23.25 -63.46 -8.97
CA GLN A 164 -22.61 -64.34 -7.99
C GLN A 164 -23.03 -64.05 -6.53
N LEU A 165 -23.43 -62.82 -6.21
CA LEU A 165 -23.94 -62.47 -4.88
C LEU A 165 -25.41 -62.88 -4.70
N LEU A 166 -26.18 -62.91 -5.80
CA LEU A 166 -27.56 -63.40 -5.79
C LEU A 166 -27.63 -64.93 -5.67
N GLU A 167 -26.60 -65.66 -6.06
CA GLU A 167 -26.52 -67.12 -5.88
C GLU A 167 -26.22 -67.54 -4.41
N GLN A 168 -25.72 -66.64 -3.57
CA GLN A 168 -25.39 -66.96 -2.17
C GLN A 168 -26.57 -66.78 -1.17
N GLU A 169 -27.71 -66.21 -1.58
CA GLU A 169 -28.89 -66.02 -0.71
C GLU A 169 -29.94 -67.15 -0.79
N VAL A 170 -29.56 -68.38 -1.15
CA VAL A 170 -30.50 -69.53 -1.09
C VAL A 170 -29.90 -70.72 -0.33
N GLN A 171 -29.63 -70.54 0.96
CA GLN A 171 -29.68 -71.62 1.95
C GLN A 171 -30.13 -71.08 3.31
N HIS A 172 -31.42 -70.86 3.49
CA HIS A 172 -32.06 -70.85 4.81
C HIS A 172 -33.29 -71.78 4.73
N GLY A 173 -33.08 -73.03 5.15
CA GLY A 173 -34.06 -74.08 5.31
C GLY A 173 -33.46 -75.21 6.13
#